data_AF-A0A918CHU1-F1
#
_entry.id   AF-A0A918CHU1-F1
#
_cell.length_a   1.000
_cell.length_b   1.000
_cell.length_c   1.000
_cell.angle_alpha   90.00
_cell.angle_beta   90.00
_cell.angle_gamma   90.00
#
_symmetry.space_group_name_H-M   'P 1'
#
loop_
_entity.id
_entity.type
_entity.pdbx_description
1 polymer ?
#
loop_
_entity_poly.entity_id
_entity_poly.type
_entity_poly.pdbx_seq_one_letter_code
_entity_poly.pdbx_strand_id
1 'polypeptide(L)'
;MAFKKMSKLDQKVIGECLQALPLFVSEDLSTVTGVEENRLLEIIKTFPNVSDSNEDVDLAIHGALTNVVGYPHGMHKKWGTFISVSAEELSLIHARWRALKDAEK
;
A
#
# COMPACT_ATOMS: atom_id res chain seq x y z
N MET A 1 -9.81 12.97 -0.43
CA MET A 1 -8.57 12.24 -0.14
C MET A 1 -8.83 11.26 0.99
N ALA A 2 -9.26 10.06 0.63
CA ALA A 2 -9.57 8.96 1.54
C ALA A 2 -8.40 8.64 2.49
N PHE A 3 -7.17 8.59 1.98
CA PHE A 3 -5.95 8.33 2.73
C PHE A 3 -5.77 9.30 3.92
N LYS A 4 -5.95 10.60 3.69
CA LYS A 4 -5.80 11.62 4.75
C LYS A 4 -6.89 11.55 5.83
N LYS A 5 -8.05 10.96 5.51
CA LYS A 5 -9.15 10.72 6.46
C LYS A 5 -8.95 9.48 7.33
N MET A 6 -8.03 8.59 6.96
CA MET A 6 -7.71 7.41 7.77
C MET A 6 -6.97 7.77 9.06
N SER A 7 -6.95 6.84 10.02
CA SER A 7 -6.20 7.02 11.25
C SER A 7 -4.69 7.13 11.00
N LYS A 8 -3.94 7.72 11.94
CA LYS A 8 -2.47 7.80 11.83
C LYS A 8 -1.79 6.43 11.81
N LEU A 9 -2.39 5.44 12.49
CA LEU A 9 -1.94 4.07 12.44
C LEU A 9 -2.14 3.47 11.04
N ASP A 10 -3.34 3.63 10.45
CA ASP A 10 -3.61 3.13 9.10
C ASP A 10 -2.67 3.78 8.07
N GLN A 11 -2.45 5.09 8.17
CA GLN A 11 -1.52 5.82 7.29
C GLN A 11 -0.10 5.26 7.40
N LYS A 12 0.37 4.97 8.62
CA LYS A 12 1.68 4.37 8.87
C LYS A 12 1.79 3.00 8.22
N VAL A 13 0.79 2.14 8.44
CA VAL A 13 0.78 0.77 7.90
C VAL A 13 0.76 0.75 6.37
N ILE A 14 0.01 1.66 5.73
CA ILE A 14 0.04 1.80 4.27
C ILE A 14 1.44 2.17 3.78
N GLY A 15 2.12 3.08 4.49
CA GLY A 15 3.51 3.45 4.19
C GLY A 15 4.49 2.28 4.34
N GLU A 16 4.32 1.48 5.40
CA GLU A 16 5.08 0.24 5.61
C GLU A 16 4.89 -0.72 4.43
N CYS A 17 3.66 -0.92 3.96
CA CYS A 17 3.36 -1.78 2.81
C CYS A 17 4.01 -1.27 1.53
N LEU A 18 3.98 0.05 1.29
CA LEU A 18 4.64 0.68 0.13
C LEU A 18 6.15 0.49 0.16
N GLN A 19 6.78 0.67 1.32
CA GLN A 19 8.23 0.47 1.48
C GLN A 19 8.63 -1.00 1.36
N ALA A 20 7.78 -1.90 1.83
CA ALA A 20 8.01 -3.34 1.80
C ALA A 20 7.73 -3.95 0.41
N LEU A 21 6.95 -3.29 -0.43
CA LEU A 21 6.47 -3.83 -1.71
C LEU A 21 7.57 -4.46 -2.58
N PRO A 22 8.76 -3.83 -2.80
CA PRO A 22 9.83 -4.44 -3.58
C PRO A 22 10.41 -5.73 -3.00
N LEU A 23 10.20 -5.98 -1.71
CA LEU A 23 10.65 -7.21 -1.03
C LEU A 23 9.61 -8.33 -1.11
N PHE A 24 8.33 -7.99 -1.33
CA PHE A 24 7.21 -8.92 -1.37
C PHE A 24 6.84 -9.35 -2.79
N VAL A 25 7.35 -8.65 -3.80
CA VAL A 25 7.08 -8.90 -5.21
C VAL A 25 8.32 -9.45 -5.88
N SER A 26 8.18 -10.55 -6.61
CA SER A 26 9.24 -11.13 -7.46
C SER A 26 9.18 -10.65 -8.90
N GLU A 27 8.01 -10.16 -9.31
CA GLU A 27 7.68 -9.60 -10.61
C GLU A 27 8.08 -8.13 -10.72
N ASP A 28 7.94 -7.56 -11.93
CA ASP A 28 8.13 -6.14 -12.15
C ASP A 28 7.08 -5.31 -11.37
N LEU A 29 7.55 -4.33 -10.60
CA LEU A 29 6.70 -3.46 -9.78
C LEU A 29 5.66 -2.70 -10.61
N SER A 30 5.98 -2.32 -11.84
CA SER A 30 5.04 -1.68 -12.75
C SER A 30 3.91 -2.59 -13.16
N THR A 31 4.17 -3.90 -13.27
CA THR A 31 3.14 -4.89 -13.63
C THR A 31 2.17 -5.13 -12.48
N VAL A 32 2.66 -5.21 -11.24
CA VAL A 32 1.79 -5.47 -10.07
C VAL A 32 1.06 -4.22 -9.56
N THR A 33 1.61 -3.02 -9.76
CA THR A 33 0.99 -1.77 -9.31
C THR A 33 0.26 -1.00 -10.40
N GLY A 34 0.62 -1.22 -11.67
CA GLY A 34 0.19 -0.36 -12.79
C GLY A 34 0.89 1.00 -12.82
N VAL A 35 1.93 1.22 -11.99
CA VAL A 35 2.67 2.48 -11.87
C VAL A 35 4.12 2.27 -12.29
N GLU A 36 4.62 3.14 -13.17
CA GLU A 36 6.03 3.14 -13.58
C GLU A 36 6.98 3.10 -12.39
N GLU A 37 8.04 2.29 -12.45
CA GLU A 37 8.91 2.02 -11.29
C GLU A 37 9.53 3.31 -10.71
N ASN A 38 10.03 4.20 -11.57
CA ASN A 38 10.58 5.49 -11.13
C ASN A 38 9.53 6.34 -10.40
N ARG A 39 8.29 6.31 -10.88
CA ARG A 39 7.17 7.04 -10.28
C ARG A 39 6.78 6.44 -8.94
N LEU A 40 6.74 5.12 -8.85
CA LEU A 40 6.50 4.40 -7.60
C LEU A 40 7.58 4.73 -6.55
N LEU A 41 8.86 4.77 -6.93
CA LEU A 41 9.95 5.15 -6.04
C LEU A 41 9.83 6.60 -5.54
N GLU A 42 9.39 7.53 -6.39
CA GLU A 42 9.07 8.91 -5.98
C GLU A 42 7.92 8.96 -4.97
N ILE A 43 6.86 8.19 -5.21
CA ILE A 43 5.71 8.10 -4.30
C ILE A 43 6.17 7.56 -2.94
N ILE A 44 6.95 6.47 -2.93
CA ILE A 44 7.51 5.89 -1.70
C ILE A 44 8.36 6.92 -0.93
N LYS A 45 9.22 7.68 -1.63
CA LYS A 45 10.07 8.71 -1.02
C LYS A 45 9.29 9.90 -0.45
N THR A 46 8.18 10.26 -1.08
CA THR A 46 7.35 11.42 -0.68
C THR A 46 6.27 11.05 0.34
N PHE A 47 6.07 9.75 0.60
CA PHE A 47 5.12 9.26 1.58
C PHE A 47 5.53 9.66 3.01
N PRO A 48 4.60 10.07 3.90
CA PRO A 48 3.14 10.12 3.74
C PRO A 48 2.59 11.43 3.17
N ASN A 49 3.43 12.34 2.67
CA ASN A 49 3.01 13.63 2.13
C ASN A 49 2.52 13.53 0.68
N VAL A 50 1.63 12.57 0.41
CA VAL A 50 1.06 12.32 -0.92
C VAL A 50 -0.46 12.60 -0.94
N SER A 51 -1.01 12.69 -2.15
CA SER A 51 -2.44 12.86 -2.39
C SER A 51 -2.96 11.66 -3.18
N ASP A 52 -3.89 10.90 -2.61
CA ASP A 52 -4.57 9.76 -3.25
C ASP A 52 -5.69 10.19 -4.22
N SER A 53 -5.78 11.49 -4.53
CA SER A 53 -6.48 11.99 -5.71
C SER A 53 -5.61 11.91 -6.98
N ASN A 54 -4.29 11.73 -6.82
CA ASN A 54 -3.41 11.37 -7.94
C ASN A 54 -3.59 9.87 -8.21
N GLU A 55 -3.87 9.53 -9.48
CA GLU A 55 -4.13 8.16 -9.90
C GLU A 55 -2.95 7.23 -9.62
N ASP A 56 -1.71 7.65 -9.87
CA ASP A 56 -0.52 6.85 -9.56
C ASP A 56 -0.42 6.54 -8.06
N VAL A 57 -0.77 7.49 -7.18
CA VAL A 57 -0.75 7.28 -5.72
C VAL A 57 -1.83 6.29 -5.31
N ASP A 58 -3.02 6.39 -5.92
CA ASP A 58 -4.12 5.46 -5.68
C ASP A 58 -3.74 4.03 -6.09
N LEU A 59 -3.20 3.88 -7.30
CA LEU A 59 -2.72 2.61 -7.84
C LEU A 59 -1.56 2.03 -7.03
N ALA A 60 -0.60 2.86 -6.61
CA ALA A 60 0.51 2.43 -5.77
C ALA A 60 0.02 1.89 -4.41
N ILE A 61 -0.90 2.60 -3.74
CA ILE A 61 -1.48 2.15 -2.47
C ILE A 61 -2.26 0.85 -2.67
N HIS A 62 -3.10 0.78 -3.69
CA HIS A 62 -3.89 -0.40 -3.97
C HIS A 62 -3.02 -1.63 -4.31
N GLY A 63 -2.04 -1.45 -5.19
CA GLY A 63 -1.08 -2.48 -5.56
C GLY A 63 -0.27 -2.96 -4.36
N ALA A 64 0.19 -2.04 -3.51
CA ALA A 64 0.91 -2.39 -2.30
C ALA A 64 0.08 -3.26 -1.36
N LEU A 65 -1.14 -2.82 -1.02
CA LEU A 65 -2.01 -3.54 -0.10
C LEU A 65 -2.44 -4.91 -0.66
N THR A 66 -2.76 -4.98 -1.96
CA THR A 66 -3.23 -6.21 -2.59
C THR A 66 -2.13 -7.26 -2.69
N ASN A 67 -0.91 -6.86 -3.08
CA ASN A 67 0.20 -7.82 -3.22
C ASN A 67 0.77 -8.23 -1.88
N VAL A 68 0.83 -7.32 -0.90
CA VAL A 68 1.32 -7.63 0.44
C VAL A 68 0.34 -8.53 1.21
N VAL A 69 -0.98 -8.35 1.05
CA VAL A 69 -1.98 -9.20 1.74
C VAL A 69 -2.26 -10.51 0.98
N GLY A 70 -2.36 -10.43 -0.34
CA GLY A 70 -2.99 -11.48 -1.15
C GLY A 70 -2.03 -12.36 -1.94
N TYR A 71 -0.78 -11.95 -2.15
CA TYR A 71 0.15 -12.73 -2.96
C TYR A 71 0.89 -13.78 -2.12
N PRO A 72 1.09 -15.02 -2.59
CA PRO A 72 1.91 -16.01 -1.90
C PRO A 72 3.40 -15.65 -2.00
N HIS A 73 3.81 -14.61 -1.28
CA HIS A 73 5.15 -14.02 -1.32
C HIS A 73 6.17 -14.75 -0.41
N GLY A 74 5.74 -15.71 0.42
CA GLY A 74 6.62 -16.50 1.31
C GLY A 74 7.27 -15.74 2.47
N MET A 75 7.01 -14.42 2.60
CA MET A 75 7.60 -13.55 3.62
C MET A 75 6.85 -13.52 4.96
N HIS A 76 5.86 -14.39 5.20
CA HIS A 76 5.10 -14.38 6.46
C HIS A 76 5.99 -14.47 7.71
N LYS A 77 7.10 -15.21 7.65
CA LYS A 77 8.07 -15.32 8.77
C LYS A 77 8.81 -14.02 9.07
N LYS A 78 8.92 -13.12 8.08
CA LYS A 78 9.58 -11.80 8.20
C LYS A 78 8.59 -10.65 8.25
N TRP A 79 7.29 -10.95 8.31
CA TRP A 79 6.22 -9.96 8.24
C TRP A 79 6.41 -8.83 9.26
N GLY A 80 6.57 -9.20 10.54
CA GLY A 80 6.73 -8.24 11.64
C GLY A 80 8.00 -7.38 11.57
N THR A 81 8.93 -7.67 10.65
CA THR A 81 10.10 -6.82 10.38
C THR A 81 9.74 -5.62 9.52
N PHE A 82 8.73 -5.75 8.67
CA PHE A 82 8.36 -4.73 7.67
C PHE A 82 7.00 -4.10 7.95
N ILE A 83 6.07 -4.87 8.51
CA ILE A 83 4.67 -4.48 8.70
C ILE A 83 4.30 -4.67 10.17
N SER A 84 3.77 -3.62 10.77
CA SER A 84 3.53 -3.54 12.22
C SER A 84 2.23 -4.19 12.70
N VAL A 85 1.34 -4.58 11.80
CA VAL A 85 0.03 -5.20 12.09
C VAL A 85 -0.05 -6.61 11.53
N SER A 86 -1.01 -7.43 11.93
CA SER A 86 -1.26 -8.74 11.30
C SER A 86 -1.80 -8.64 9.87
N ALA A 87 -1.80 -9.74 9.12
CA ALA A 87 -2.38 -9.80 7.78
C ALA A 87 -3.91 -9.59 7.80
N GLU A 88 -4.60 -10.09 8.85
CA GLU A 88 -6.03 -9.83 9.03
C GLU A 88 -6.30 -8.35 9.28
N GLU A 89 -5.52 -7.69 10.14
CA GLU A 89 -5.63 -6.25 10.37
C GLU A 89 -5.34 -5.44 9.11
N LEU A 90 -4.34 -5.84 8.31
CA LEU A 90 -4.03 -5.18 7.04
C LEU A 90 -5.19 -5.30 6.04
N SER A 91 -5.85 -6.46 6.01
CA SER A 91 -7.06 -6.67 5.19
C SER A 91 -8.19 -5.72 5.60
N LEU A 92 -8.37 -5.48 6.90
CA LEU A 92 -9.35 -4.51 7.42
C LEU A 92 -8.97 -3.07 7.07
N ILE A 93 -7.68 -2.73 7.12
CA ILE A 93 -7.16 -1.40 6.70
C ILE A 93 -7.47 -1.18 5.23
N HIS A 94 -7.20 -2.17 4.37
CA HIS A 94 -7.49 -2.10 2.94
C HIS A 94 -8.99 -1.88 2.68
N ALA A 95 -9.86 -2.63 3.37
CA ALA A 95 -11.31 -2.47 3.27
C ALA A 95 -11.78 -1.06 3.70
N ARG A 96 -11.24 -0.51 4.80
CA ARG A 96 -11.55 0.85 5.26
C ARG A 96 -11.15 1.91 4.24
N TRP A 97 -9.94 1.79 3.68
CA TRP A 97 -9.45 2.71 2.67
C TRP A 97 -10.34 2.69 1.42
N ARG A 98 -10.69 1.49 0.92
CA ARG A 98 -11.60 1.30 -0.22
C ARG A 98 -12.97 1.92 0.02
N ALA A 99 -13.57 1.71 1.20
CA ALA A 99 -14.87 2.29 1.54
C ALA A 99 -14.85 3.82 1.52
N LEU A 100 -13.76 4.44 2.00
CA LEU A 100 -13.59 5.89 1.94
C LEU A 100 -13.40 6.39 0.50
N LYS A 101 -12.72 5.64 -0.36
CA LYS A 101 -12.57 5.97 -1.80
C LYS A 101 -13.89 5.91 -2.54
N ASP A 102 -14.70 4.89 -2.28
CA ASP A 102 -16.00 4.74 -2.94
C ASP A 102 -17.02 5.80 -2.46
N ALA A 103 -16.89 6.30 -1.22
CA ALA A 103 -17.69 7.42 -0.72
C ALA A 103 -17.25 8.81 -1.26
N GLU A 104 -16.12 8.90 -1.97
CA GLU A 104 -15.64 10.13 -2.61
C GLU A 104 -15.99 10.20 -4.11
N LYS A 105 -16.59 9.15 -4.67
CA LYS A 105 -17.16 9.13 -6.03
C LYS A 105 -18.57 9.72 -6.04
#